data_AF-A0A6L9KTV9-F1
#
_entry.id   AF-A0A6L9KTV9-F1
#
_cell.length_a   1.000
_cell.length_b   1.000
_cell.length_c   1.000
_cell.angle_alpha   90.00
_cell.angle_beta   90.00
_cell.angle_gamma   90.00
#
_symmetry.space_group_name_H-M   'P 1'
#
loop_
_entity.id
_entity.type
_entity.pdbx_description
1 polymer ?
#
loop_
_entity_poly.entity_id
_entity_poly.type
_entity_poly.pdbx_seq_one_letter_code
_entity_poly.pdbx_strand_id
1 'polypeptide(L)'
;MQKIRVFADTNVILEAFRTGCWTAIASRFAIETVEKCVEEALTGNPGDRRHVNVPSTALSAGLAGQHSVSKKDLATLVLGHPSCSTLDDGEKHLFAWLRANNLLPSQVIVVTTADKAALVASHGLGWLDCMTSLEDLARKSGIGRGNLDLLALQYREDWLSNIKTKIILGIIP
;
A
#
# COMPACT_ATOMS: atom_id res chain seq x y z
N MET A 1 -2.87 -24.00 0.95
CA MET A 1 -2.71 -22.92 1.95
C MET A 1 -3.34 -21.66 1.39
N GLN A 2 -4.15 -20.95 2.15
CA GLN A 2 -4.70 -19.66 1.75
C GLN A 2 -3.57 -18.63 1.72
N LYS A 3 -3.50 -17.82 0.66
CA LYS A 3 -2.50 -16.74 0.58
C LYS A 3 -2.83 -15.66 1.61
N ILE A 4 -1.80 -15.06 2.21
CA ILE A 4 -1.95 -13.87 3.08
C ILE A 4 -2.49 -12.72 2.21
N ARG A 5 -3.48 -11.99 2.74
CA ARG A 5 -4.08 -10.84 2.06
C ARG A 5 -3.20 -9.61 2.30
N VAL A 6 -2.87 -8.93 1.22
CA VAL A 6 -2.01 -7.73 1.24
C VAL A 6 -2.77 -6.61 0.55
N PHE A 7 -2.97 -5.50 1.25
CA PHE A 7 -3.58 -4.30 0.68
C PHE A 7 -2.49 -3.34 0.23
N ALA A 8 -2.40 -3.09 -1.08
CA ALA A 8 -1.38 -2.23 -1.67
C ALA A 8 -1.96 -0.88 -2.08
N ASP A 9 -1.23 0.18 -1.76
CA ASP A 9 -1.47 1.53 -2.28
C ASP A 9 -0.94 1.68 -3.73
N THR A 10 -1.24 2.83 -4.34
CA THR A 10 -0.80 3.18 -5.69
C THR A 10 0.73 3.16 -5.83
N ASN A 11 1.43 3.74 -4.85
CA ASN A 11 2.88 3.91 -4.88
C ASN A 11 3.61 2.57 -4.85
N VAL A 12 3.16 1.64 -4.02
CA VAL A 12 3.71 0.28 -3.93
C VAL A 12 3.44 -0.51 -5.20
N ILE A 13 2.26 -0.37 -5.80
CA ILE A 13 1.97 -1.00 -7.10
C ILE A 13 2.97 -0.48 -8.16
N LEU A 14 3.09 0.84 -8.31
CA LEU A 14 4.02 1.46 -9.27
C LEU A 14 5.47 0.99 -9.06
N GLU A 15 5.94 0.99 -7.82
CA GLU A 15 7.30 0.55 -7.50
C GLU A 15 7.51 -0.93 -7.80
N ALA A 16 6.55 -1.79 -7.46
CA ALA A 16 6.64 -3.22 -7.71
C ALA A 16 6.73 -3.53 -9.22
N PHE A 17 6.06 -2.75 -10.07
CA PHE A 17 6.24 -2.84 -11.52
C PHE A 17 7.62 -2.33 -11.95
N ARG A 18 8.04 -1.17 -11.43
CA ARG A 18 9.33 -0.55 -11.77
C ARG A 18 10.52 -1.46 -11.48
N THR A 19 10.50 -2.18 -10.36
CA THR A 19 11.59 -3.08 -9.95
C THR A 19 11.41 -4.54 -10.39
N GLY A 20 10.32 -4.85 -11.10
CA GLY A 20 10.01 -6.20 -11.56
C GLY A 20 9.58 -7.18 -10.47
N CYS A 21 9.17 -6.68 -9.30
CA CYS A 21 8.74 -7.49 -8.16
C CYS A 21 7.27 -7.94 -8.26
N TRP A 22 6.43 -7.25 -9.04
CA TRP A 22 4.97 -7.43 -9.10
C TRP A 22 4.53 -8.90 -9.24
N THR A 23 5.02 -9.61 -10.26
CA THR A 23 4.61 -10.99 -10.53
C THR A 23 4.97 -11.93 -9.37
N ALA A 24 6.14 -11.74 -8.76
CA ALA A 24 6.56 -12.57 -7.64
C ALA A 24 5.71 -12.32 -6.38
N ILE A 25 5.37 -11.07 -6.07
CA ILE A 25 4.50 -10.75 -4.94
C ILE A 25 3.07 -11.25 -5.17
N ALA A 26 2.50 -11.04 -6.37
CA ALA A 26 1.16 -11.51 -6.74
C ALA A 26 1.03 -13.04 -6.76
N SER A 27 2.11 -13.75 -7.12
CA SER A 27 2.10 -15.23 -7.09
C SER A 27 2.09 -15.78 -5.66
N ARG A 28 2.70 -15.08 -4.69
CA ARG A 28 2.83 -15.53 -3.30
C ARG A 28 1.71 -15.04 -2.39
N PHE A 29 1.24 -13.82 -2.59
CA PHE A 29 0.26 -13.13 -1.76
C PHE A 29 -1.06 -12.91 -2.51
N ALA A 30 -2.15 -12.73 -1.78
CA ALA A 30 -3.41 -12.25 -2.34
C ALA A 30 -3.39 -10.71 -2.29
N ILE A 31 -2.83 -10.10 -3.34
CA ILE A 31 -2.75 -8.64 -3.42
C ILE A 31 -4.13 -8.08 -3.74
N GLU A 32 -4.64 -7.21 -2.89
CA GLU A 32 -5.92 -6.53 -3.05
C GLU A 32 -5.70 -5.02 -3.01
N THR A 33 -6.56 -4.27 -3.66
CA THR A 33 -6.53 -2.80 -3.64
C THR A 33 -7.91 -2.22 -3.96
N VAL A 34 -8.01 -0.89 -3.99
CA VAL A 34 -9.23 -0.16 -4.35
C VAL A 34 -9.17 0.36 -5.78
N GLU A 35 -10.33 0.60 -6.37
CA GLU A 35 -10.45 1.12 -7.75
C GLU A 35 -9.64 2.40 -7.98
N LYS A 36 -9.60 3.30 -6.99
CA LYS A 36 -8.86 4.55 -7.11
C LYS A 36 -7.35 4.33 -7.25
N CYS A 37 -6.77 3.38 -6.51
CA CYS A 37 -5.36 3.05 -6.65
C CYS A 37 -5.05 2.41 -8.01
N VAL A 38 -5.97 1.60 -8.54
CA VAL A 38 -5.84 1.05 -9.91
C VAL A 38 -5.90 2.16 -10.95
N GLU A 39 -6.86 3.07 -10.84
CA GLU A 39 -6.99 4.23 -11.72
C GLU A 39 -5.69 5.04 -11.75
N GLU A 40 -5.13 5.39 -10.60
CA GLU A 40 -3.90 6.17 -10.50
C GLU A 40 -2.68 5.42 -11.02
N ALA A 41 -2.56 4.12 -10.75
CA ALA A 41 -1.47 3.29 -11.25
C ALA A 41 -1.48 3.17 -12.79
N LEU A 42 -2.66 3.18 -13.41
CA LEU A 42 -2.82 3.09 -14.88
C LEU A 42 -2.71 4.44 -15.59
N THR A 43 -3.16 5.53 -14.95
CA THR A 43 -3.24 6.85 -15.56
C THR A 43 -2.01 7.71 -15.36
N GLY A 44 -1.08 7.29 -14.49
CA GLY A 44 0.07 8.07 -14.00
C GLY A 44 0.69 9.00 -15.05
N ASN A 45 1.13 10.19 -14.62
CA ASN A 45 1.50 11.28 -15.53
C ASN A 45 2.63 10.88 -16.51
N PRO A 46 2.37 10.78 -17.84
CA PRO A 46 3.41 10.42 -18.82
C PRO A 46 4.51 11.48 -18.97
N GLY A 47 4.24 12.72 -18.56
CA GLY A 47 5.23 13.81 -18.53
C GLY A 47 6.19 13.74 -17.33
N ASP A 48 5.94 12.86 -16.36
CA ASP A 48 6.87 12.63 -15.27
C ASP A 48 7.98 11.67 -15.72
N ARG A 49 9.24 12.07 -15.51
CA ARG A 49 10.41 11.20 -15.75
C ARG A 49 10.39 9.93 -14.92
N ARG A 50 9.61 9.90 -13.83
CA ARG A 50 9.40 8.75 -12.95
C ARG A 50 8.19 7.90 -13.34
N HIS A 51 7.54 8.21 -14.46
CA HIS A 51 6.40 7.44 -14.95
C HIS A 51 6.77 5.96 -15.11
N VAL A 52 5.98 5.10 -14.48
CA VAL A 52 6.07 3.65 -14.64
C VAL A 52 4.92 3.23 -15.52
N ASN A 53 5.24 2.65 -16.67
CA ASN A 53 4.21 2.06 -17.53
C ASN A 53 3.69 0.77 -16.88
N VAL A 54 2.45 0.81 -16.38
CA VAL A 54 1.77 -0.34 -15.78
C VAL A 54 0.78 -0.92 -16.80
N PRO A 55 1.04 -2.12 -17.35
CA PRO A 55 0.09 -2.74 -18.26
C PRO A 55 -1.17 -3.16 -17.51
N SER A 56 -2.34 -2.65 -17.94
CA SER A 56 -3.64 -2.94 -17.31
C SER A 56 -3.89 -4.45 -17.14
N THR A 57 -3.59 -5.25 -18.16
CA THR A 57 -3.76 -6.71 -18.10
C THR A 57 -2.85 -7.38 -17.06
N ALA A 58 -1.61 -6.90 -16.91
CA ALA A 58 -0.66 -7.44 -15.93
C ALA A 58 -1.04 -7.03 -14.49
N LEU A 59 -1.57 -5.83 -14.30
CA LEU A 59 -2.11 -5.37 -13.02
C LEU A 59 -3.33 -6.22 -12.62
N SER A 60 -4.35 -6.29 -13.48
CA SER A 60 -5.56 -7.05 -13.20
C SER A 60 -5.29 -8.55 -12.98
N ALA A 61 -4.35 -9.14 -13.72
CA ALA A 61 -3.99 -10.55 -13.52
C ALA A 61 -3.24 -10.81 -12.20
N GLY A 62 -2.56 -9.80 -11.64
CA GLY A 62 -1.84 -9.92 -10.37
C GLY A 62 -2.70 -9.65 -9.13
N LEU A 63 -3.86 -8.98 -9.31
CA LEU A 63 -4.77 -8.65 -8.21
C LEU A 63 -5.68 -9.85 -7.88
N ALA A 64 -5.77 -10.16 -6.59
CA ALA A 64 -6.76 -11.07 -6.02
C ALA A 64 -8.12 -10.37 -5.79
N GLY A 65 -8.14 -9.04 -5.74
CA GLY A 65 -9.36 -8.25 -5.56
C GLY A 65 -9.15 -6.76 -5.85
N GLN A 66 -10.14 -6.15 -6.49
CA GLN A 66 -10.25 -4.72 -6.71
C GLN A 66 -11.60 -4.26 -6.15
N HIS A 67 -11.55 -3.29 -5.24
CA HIS A 67 -12.71 -2.94 -4.43
C HIS A 67 -13.22 -1.52 -4.69
N SER A 68 -14.53 -1.39 -4.83
CA SER A 68 -15.19 -0.09 -4.95
C SER A 68 -15.40 0.55 -3.58
N VAL A 69 -15.30 1.87 -3.52
CA VAL A 69 -15.42 2.65 -2.29
C VAL A 69 -16.51 3.68 -2.46
N SER A 70 -17.51 3.68 -1.57
CA SER A 70 -18.60 4.63 -1.65
C SER A 70 -18.20 5.98 -1.04
N LYS A 71 -18.86 7.05 -1.49
CA LYS A 71 -18.71 8.38 -0.85
C LYS A 71 -19.08 8.37 0.63
N LYS A 72 -19.98 7.48 1.03
CA LYS A 72 -20.36 7.29 2.44
C LYS A 72 -19.20 6.73 3.25
N ASP A 73 -18.45 5.78 2.70
CA ASP A 73 -17.28 5.19 3.38
C ASP A 73 -16.18 6.24 3.59
N LEU A 74 -15.91 7.04 2.56
CA LEU A 74 -14.96 8.16 2.63
C LEU A 74 -15.37 9.19 3.68
N ALA A 75 -16.64 9.63 3.66
CA ALA A 75 -17.16 10.57 4.63
C ALA A 75 -17.07 10.01 6.06
N THR A 76 -17.37 8.72 6.23
CA THR A 76 -17.29 8.03 7.53
C THR A 76 -15.85 7.99 8.05
N LEU A 77 -14.87 7.73 7.17
CA LEU A 77 -13.45 7.78 7.53
C LEU A 77 -13.05 9.18 7.99
N VAL A 78 -13.26 10.20 7.15
CA VAL A 78 -12.77 11.56 7.38
C VAL A 78 -13.46 12.23 8.58
N LEU A 79 -14.76 12.00 8.77
CA LEU A 79 -15.49 12.53 9.93
C LEU A 79 -15.09 11.84 11.23
N GLY A 80 -14.79 10.53 11.18
CA GLY A 80 -14.34 9.78 12.35
C GLY A 80 -12.87 9.99 12.69
N HIS A 81 -12.05 10.30 11.69
CA HIS A 81 -10.59 10.48 11.81
C HIS A 81 -10.13 11.65 10.93
N PRO A 82 -10.23 12.90 11.41
CA PRO A 82 -9.90 14.09 10.63
C PRO A 82 -8.47 14.11 10.09
N SER A 83 -7.53 13.41 10.73
CA SER A 83 -6.15 13.24 10.24
C SER A 83 -6.08 12.52 8.88
N CYS A 84 -7.09 11.74 8.51
CA CYS A 84 -7.16 11.10 7.19
C CYS A 84 -7.51 12.08 6.06
N SER A 85 -7.89 13.33 6.37
CA SER A 85 -8.23 14.34 5.36
C SER A 85 -7.04 14.77 4.49
N THR A 86 -5.81 14.60 4.99
CA THR A 86 -4.58 15.00 4.30
C THR A 86 -3.97 13.90 3.43
N LEU A 87 -4.48 12.67 3.53
CA LEU A 87 -4.04 11.54 2.70
C LEU A 87 -4.32 11.80 1.22
N ASP A 88 -3.59 11.15 0.32
CA ASP A 88 -3.96 11.19 -1.10
C ASP A 88 -5.25 10.41 -1.36
N ASP A 89 -5.83 10.57 -2.56
CA ASP A 89 -7.13 9.96 -2.88
C ASP A 89 -7.07 8.43 -2.86
N GLY A 90 -6.01 7.83 -3.40
CA GLY A 90 -5.79 6.38 -3.36
C GLY A 90 -5.75 5.84 -1.93
N GLU A 91 -4.95 6.44 -1.06
CA GLU A 91 -4.81 6.09 0.36
C GLU A 91 -6.11 6.28 1.14
N LYS A 92 -6.80 7.42 0.92
CA LYS A 92 -8.11 7.68 1.53
C LYS A 92 -9.11 6.59 1.19
N HIS A 93 -9.18 6.22 -0.10
CA HIS A 93 -10.08 5.17 -0.56
C HIS A 93 -9.71 3.82 0.06
N LEU A 94 -8.42 3.48 0.09
CA LEU A 94 -7.93 2.23 0.67
C LEU A 94 -8.29 2.13 2.16
N PHE A 95 -8.00 3.18 2.93
CA PHE A 95 -8.27 3.23 4.36
C PHE A 95 -9.77 3.21 4.65
N ALA A 96 -10.58 3.92 3.84
CA ALA A 96 -12.02 3.96 4.00
C ALA A 96 -12.63 2.57 3.79
N TRP A 97 -12.16 1.85 2.76
CA TRP A 97 -12.64 0.50 2.49
C TRP A 97 -12.23 -0.50 3.58
N LEU A 98 -10.97 -0.46 4.03
CA LEU A 98 -10.47 -1.31 5.13
C LEU A 98 -11.27 -1.10 6.42
N ARG A 99 -11.61 0.15 6.73
CA ARG A 99 -12.44 0.51 7.89
C ARG A 99 -13.87 0.04 7.73
N ALA A 100 -14.51 0.32 6.60
CA ALA A 100 -15.91 -0.02 6.36
C ALA A 100 -16.16 -1.54 6.44
N ASN A 101 -15.17 -2.35 6.06
CA ASN A 101 -15.24 -3.80 6.10
C ASN A 101 -14.69 -4.42 7.40
N ASN A 102 -14.31 -3.60 8.39
CA ASN A 102 -13.75 -4.04 9.68
C ASN A 102 -12.58 -5.03 9.54
N LEU A 103 -11.71 -4.83 8.55
CA LEU A 103 -10.62 -5.76 8.26
C LEU A 103 -9.40 -5.54 9.14
N LEU A 104 -9.27 -4.37 9.76
CA LEU A 104 -8.12 -4.00 10.58
C LEU A 104 -8.53 -3.47 11.96
N PRO A 105 -7.72 -3.76 13.00
CA PRO A 105 -6.46 -4.51 12.96
C PRO A 105 -6.67 -6.03 12.80
N SER A 106 -5.75 -6.71 12.13
CA SER A 106 -5.77 -8.17 11.92
C SER A 106 -4.36 -8.74 11.86
N GLN A 107 -4.16 -9.94 12.43
CA GLN A 107 -2.87 -10.64 12.42
C GLN A 107 -2.54 -11.30 11.08
N VAL A 108 -3.51 -11.40 10.17
CA VAL A 108 -3.38 -12.13 8.90
C VAL A 108 -3.54 -11.23 7.67
N ILE A 109 -3.83 -9.94 7.88
CA ILE A 109 -3.95 -8.94 6.82
C ILE A 109 -2.84 -7.93 7.03
N VAL A 110 -2.12 -7.63 5.97
CA VAL A 110 -1.10 -6.59 5.96
C VAL A 110 -1.45 -5.50 4.96
N VAL A 111 -1.01 -4.29 5.25
CA VAL A 111 -1.14 -3.12 4.35
C VAL A 111 0.26 -2.66 4.02
N THR A 112 0.50 -2.26 2.78
CA THR A 112 1.78 -1.70 2.35
C THR A 112 1.57 -0.30 1.82
N THR A 113 2.36 0.63 2.35
CA THR A 113 2.40 2.02 1.89
C THR A 113 3.81 2.57 2.05
N ALA A 114 4.17 3.53 1.22
CA ALA A 114 5.45 4.22 1.26
C ALA A 114 5.31 5.69 1.72
N ASP A 115 4.11 6.11 2.09
CA ASP A 115 3.81 7.49 2.46
C ASP A 115 3.81 7.69 3.98
N LYS A 116 4.37 8.83 4.40
CA LYS A 116 4.48 9.15 5.83
C LYS A 116 3.14 9.54 6.43
N ALA A 117 2.31 10.31 5.72
CA ALA A 117 0.99 10.71 6.18
C ALA A 117 0.09 9.48 6.34
N ALA A 118 0.15 8.51 5.42
CA ALA A 118 -0.52 7.22 5.55
C ALA A 118 -0.06 6.46 6.80
N LEU A 119 1.25 6.39 7.07
CA LEU A 119 1.77 5.76 8.28
C LEU A 119 1.32 6.47 9.57
N VAL A 120 1.33 7.80 9.60
CA VAL A 120 0.82 8.59 10.74
C VAL A 120 -0.67 8.37 10.95
N ALA A 121 -1.47 8.40 9.88
CA ALA A 121 -2.91 8.12 9.94
C ALA A 121 -3.17 6.69 10.42
N SER A 122 -2.37 5.72 9.99
CA SER A 122 -2.47 4.33 10.42
C SER A 122 -2.23 4.15 11.91
N HIS A 123 -1.30 4.91 12.50
CA HIS A 123 -1.13 4.92 13.96
C HIS A 123 -2.38 5.48 14.63
N GLY A 124 -2.95 6.58 14.13
CA GLY A 124 -4.20 7.14 14.66
C GLY A 124 -5.38 6.14 14.64
N LEU A 125 -5.35 5.20 13.69
CA LEU A 125 -6.33 4.14 13.52
C LEU A 125 -5.99 2.84 14.28
N GLY A 126 -4.80 2.74 14.90
CA GLY A 126 -4.33 1.51 15.56
C GLY A 126 -3.91 0.39 14.60
N TRP A 127 -3.52 0.73 13.37
CA TRP A 127 -3.19 -0.21 12.29
C TRP A 127 -1.68 -0.30 11.99
N LEU A 128 -0.83 0.41 12.75
CA LEU A 128 0.60 0.50 12.47
C LEU A 128 1.31 -0.87 12.46
N ASP A 129 0.84 -1.80 13.29
CA ASP A 129 1.37 -3.17 13.36
C ASP A 129 0.99 -4.03 12.14
N CYS A 130 -0.05 -3.65 11.41
CA CYS A 130 -0.45 -4.31 10.16
C CYS A 130 0.33 -3.78 8.94
N MET A 131 1.13 -2.72 9.10
CA MET A 131 1.91 -2.15 8.00
C MET A 131 3.14 -2.99 7.70
N THR A 132 3.41 -3.28 6.43
CA THR A 132 4.62 -3.97 5.96
C THR A 132 5.28 -3.23 4.80
N SER A 133 6.56 -3.46 4.57
CA SER A 133 7.31 -2.88 3.46
C SER A 133 7.20 -3.73 2.19
N LEU A 134 7.34 -3.09 1.02
CA LEU A 134 7.44 -3.81 -0.24
C LEU A 134 8.69 -4.71 -0.28
N GLU A 135 9.79 -4.30 0.35
CA GLU A 135 10.99 -5.13 0.47
C GLU A 135 10.72 -6.45 1.21
N ASP A 136 10.01 -6.42 2.35
CA ASP A 136 9.66 -7.64 3.09
C ASP A 136 8.79 -8.58 2.24
N LEU A 137 7.80 -8.03 1.53
CA LEU A 137 6.97 -8.80 0.59
C LEU A 137 7.81 -9.43 -0.53
N ALA A 138 8.66 -8.63 -1.18
CA ALA A 138 9.52 -9.10 -2.27
C ALA A 138 10.50 -10.19 -1.80
N ARG A 139 11.11 -10.02 -0.63
CA ARG A 139 12.01 -11.00 0.00
C ARG A 139 11.29 -12.31 0.30
N LYS A 140 10.08 -12.25 0.88
CA LYS A 140 9.24 -13.44 1.15
C LYS A 140 8.74 -14.12 -0.12
N SER A 141 8.69 -13.40 -1.24
CA SER A 141 8.42 -13.94 -2.57
C SER A 141 9.64 -14.52 -3.28
N GLY A 142 10.83 -14.49 -2.66
CA GLY A 142 12.05 -15.05 -3.24
C GLY A 142 12.76 -14.14 -4.22
N ILE A 143 12.46 -12.84 -4.24
CA ILE A 143 13.19 -11.87 -5.06
C ILE A 143 14.64 -11.75 -4.57
N GLY A 144 15.59 -11.84 -5.51
CA GLY A 144 17.02 -11.73 -5.23
C GLY A 144 17.45 -10.31 -4.85
N ARG A 145 18.59 -10.21 -4.17
CA ARG A 145 19.13 -8.92 -3.66
C ARG A 145 19.25 -7.85 -4.74
N GLY A 146 19.64 -8.21 -5.97
CA GLY A 146 19.81 -7.23 -7.06
C GLY A 146 18.56 -6.42 -7.37
N ASN A 147 17.36 -7.01 -7.30
CA ASN A 147 16.11 -6.28 -7.49
C ASN A 147 15.70 -5.49 -6.23
N LEU A 148 16.00 -6.02 -5.04
CA LEU A 148 15.74 -5.32 -3.78
C LEU A 148 16.58 -4.04 -3.66
N ASP A 149 17.82 -4.06 -4.15
CA ASP A 149 18.72 -2.91 -4.14
C ASP A 149 18.23 -1.77 -5.05
N LEU A 150 17.37 -2.09 -6.04
CA LEU A 150 16.72 -1.10 -6.91
C LEU A 150 15.55 -0.40 -6.23
N LEU A 151 15.00 -0.92 -5.13
CA LEU A 151 13.90 -0.29 -4.41
C LEU A 151 14.34 1.06 -3.87
N ALA A 152 13.51 2.08 -4.07
CA ALA A 152 13.70 3.37 -3.44
C ALA A 152 13.60 3.24 -1.91
N LEU A 153 14.25 4.15 -1.19
CA LEU A 153 14.45 4.04 0.27
C LEU A 153 13.12 3.82 1.02
N GLN A 154 12.06 4.52 0.64
CA GLN A 154 10.76 4.47 1.30
C GLN A 154 10.03 3.12 1.20
N TYR A 155 10.47 2.24 0.31
CA TYR A 155 9.90 0.89 0.15
C TYR A 155 10.68 -0.18 0.91
N ARG A 156 11.75 0.21 1.61
CA ARG A 156 12.65 -0.68 2.36
C ARG A 156 12.19 -0.85 3.79
N GLU A 157 12.52 -2.01 4.37
CA GLU A 157 12.11 -2.36 5.73
C GLU A 157 12.76 -1.45 6.78
N ASP A 158 14.04 -1.12 6.60
CA ASP A 158 14.77 -0.24 7.53
C ASP A 158 14.13 1.15 7.62
N TRP A 159 13.65 1.68 6.48
CA TRP A 159 12.96 2.96 6.45
C TRP A 159 11.62 2.88 7.18
N LEU A 160 10.80 1.86 6.88
CA LEU A 160 9.52 1.67 7.53
C LEU A 160 9.67 1.52 9.05
N SER A 161 10.61 0.67 9.48
CA SER A 161 10.93 0.46 10.89
C SER A 161 11.39 1.74 11.59
N ASN A 162 12.20 2.57 10.92
CA ASN A 162 12.62 3.88 11.44
C ASN A 162 11.44 4.84 11.60
N ILE A 163 10.57 4.93 10.59
CA ILE A 163 9.39 5.80 10.63
C ILE A 163 8.40 5.33 11.69
N LYS A 164 8.09 4.03 11.78
CA LYS A 164 7.25 3.47 12.84
C LYS A 164 7.76 3.85 14.23
N THR A 165 9.07 3.70 14.46
CA THR A 165 9.71 4.08 15.73
C THR A 165 9.52 5.55 16.04
N LYS A 166 9.73 6.45 15.06
CA LYS A 166 9.53 7.89 15.25
C LYS A 166 8.08 8.24 15.61
N ILE A 167 7.12 7.64 14.89
CA ILE A 167 5.69 7.88 15.15
C ILE A 167 5.32 7.40 16.56
N ILE A 168 5.77 6.21 16.98
CA ILE A 168 5.51 5.66 18.33
C ILE A 168 6.10 6.57 19.42
N LEU A 169 7.28 7.16 19.18
CA LEU A 169 7.92 8.10 20.09
C LEU A 169 7.31 9.51 20.05
N GLY A 170 6.27 9.75 19.25
CA GLY A 170 5.63 11.06 19.09
C GLY A 170 6.45 12.06 18.29
N ILE A 171 7.52 11.62 17.61
CA ILE A 171 8.33 12.45 16.72
C ILE A 171 7.64 12.42 15.35
N ILE A 172 6.80 13.43 15.08
CA ILE A 172 6.10 13.55 13.80
C ILE A 172 7.14 13.78 12.67
N PRO A 173 7.26 12.85 11.70
CA PRO A 173 8.33 12.84 10.71
C PRO A 173 8.05 13.67 9.44
#